data_AF-A0A1H7W4Q6-F1
#
_entry.id   AF-A0A1H7W4Q6-F1
#
_cell.length_a   1.000
_cell.length_b   1.000
_cell.length_c   1.000
_cell.angle_alpha   90.00
_cell.angle_beta   90.00
_cell.angle_gamma   90.00
#
_symmetry.space_group_name_H-M   'P 1'
#
loop_
_entity.id
_entity.type
_entity.pdbx_description
1 polymer ?
#
loop_
_entity_poly.entity_id
_entity_poly.type
_entity_poly.pdbx_seq_one_letter_code
_entity_poly.pdbx_strand_id
1 'polypeptide(L)'
;MSGQGVVNGPQRLAVAWLMRFPPRLRREGRRLGLMVLGHFIIFALALGNDEIIAACVNAGLLEVRYAGTIELIVGVVLFVGWSVLTIAIMRMVDRARSEALAEVRDKA
;
A
#
# COMPACT_ATOMS: atom_id res chain seq x y z
N MET A 1 13.64 36.56 -29.30
CA MET A 1 13.50 36.97 -27.90
C MET A 1 12.29 36.27 -27.30
N SER A 2 12.50 35.50 -26.22
CA SER A 2 11.59 35.17 -25.09
C SER A 2 10.07 35.00 -25.37
N GLY A 3 9.38 33.94 -24.96
CA GLY A 3 9.73 32.90 -24.01
C GLY A 3 8.51 32.06 -23.63
N GLN A 4 8.79 30.80 -23.26
CA GLN A 4 8.13 29.94 -22.27
C GLN A 4 6.59 29.86 -22.18
N GLY A 5 6.10 28.62 -22.31
CA GLY A 5 4.82 28.22 -21.74
C GLY A 5 4.42 26.78 -22.09
N VAL A 6 5.30 25.80 -21.85
CA VAL A 6 4.96 24.38 -21.95
C VAL A 6 3.78 24.10 -21.01
N VAL A 7 2.60 23.86 -21.59
CA VAL A 7 1.36 23.65 -20.85
C VAL A 7 1.42 22.28 -20.17
N ASN A 8 1.69 22.30 -18.86
CA ASN A 8 1.60 21.17 -17.94
C ASN A 8 0.14 20.66 -17.81
N GLY A 9 -0.36 19.99 -18.85
CA GLY A 9 -1.76 19.58 -19.02
C GLY A 9 -2.28 18.40 -18.16
N PRO A 10 -1.49 17.37 -17.77
CA PRO A 10 -2.08 16.21 -17.09
C PRO A 10 -2.22 16.38 -15.56
N GLN A 11 -1.31 17.11 -14.91
CA GLN A 11 -1.30 17.21 -13.45
C GLN A 11 -2.45 18.08 -12.90
N ARG A 12 -2.83 19.16 -13.60
CA ARG A 12 -3.93 20.03 -13.18
C ARG A 12 -5.30 19.35 -13.25
N LEU A 13 -5.51 18.46 -14.22
CA LEU A 13 -6.76 17.71 -14.36
C LEU A 13 -6.91 16.65 -13.27
N ALA A 14 -5.84 15.93 -12.93
CA ALA A 14 -5.84 14.98 -11.82
C ALA A 14 -6.13 15.67 -10.48
N VAL A 15 -5.53 16.84 -10.23
CA VAL A 15 -5.76 17.64 -9.01
C VAL A 15 -7.19 18.18 -8.96
N ALA A 16 -7.74 18.66 -10.07
CA ALA A 16 -9.13 19.12 -10.15
C ALA A 16 -10.14 17.98 -9.92
N TRP A 17 -9.85 16.77 -10.41
CA TRP A 17 -10.64 15.57 -10.13
C TRP A 17 -10.58 15.17 -8.65
N LEU A 18 -9.38 15.22 -8.04
CA LEU A 18 -9.17 14.94 -6.61
C LEU A 18 -9.86 15.95 -5.67
N MET A 19 -10.04 17.20 -6.11
CA MET A 19 -10.73 18.25 -5.33
C MET A 19 -12.25 18.15 -5.39
N ARG A 20 -12.81 17.37 -6.32
CA ARG A 20 -14.26 17.13 -6.44
C ARG A 20 -14.82 16.19 -5.37
N PHE A 21 -13.94 15.53 -4.62
CA PHE A 21 -14.31 14.61 -3.56
C PHE A 21 -14.36 15.28 -2.18
N PRO A 22 -15.35 14.95 -1.34
CA PRO A 22 -15.44 15.47 0.02
C PRO A 22 -14.12 15.27 0.79
N PRO A 23 -13.73 16.18 1.70
CA PRO A 23 -12.49 16.07 2.47
C PRO A 23 -12.34 14.73 3.22
N ARG A 24 -13.47 14.13 3.63
CA ARG A 24 -13.52 12.78 4.23
C ARG A 24 -13.07 11.70 3.26
N LEU A 25 -13.59 11.73 2.02
CA LEU A 25 -13.24 10.79 0.96
C LEU A 25 -11.76 10.90 0.55
N ARG A 26 -11.18 12.11 0.59
CA ARG A 26 -9.73 12.31 0.35
C ARG A 26 -8.87 11.71 1.47
N ARG A 27 -9.32 11.79 2.72
CA ARG A 27 -8.59 11.23 3.88
C ARG A 27 -8.67 9.71 3.90
N GLU A 28 -9.82 9.14 3.57
CA GLU A 28 -10.01 7.69 3.41
C GLU A 28 -9.28 7.14 2.18
N GLY A 29 -9.36 7.82 1.05
CA GLY A 29 -8.62 7.47 -0.16
C GLY A 29 -7.11 7.47 0.05
N ARG A 30 -6.56 8.45 0.78
CA ARG A 30 -5.14 8.46 1.15
C ARG A 30 -4.79 7.29 2.06
N ARG A 31 -5.65 6.95 3.03
CA ARG A 31 -5.44 5.81 3.93
C ARG A 31 -5.45 4.49 3.16
N LEU A 32 -6.42 4.31 2.26
CA LEU A 32 -6.48 3.15 1.36
C LEU A 32 -5.24 3.07 0.48
N GLY A 33 -4.84 4.18 -0.14
CA GLY A 33 -3.64 4.25 -0.98
C GLY A 33 -2.38 3.83 -0.22
N LEU A 34 -2.21 4.28 1.02
CA LEU A 34 -1.09 3.86 1.87
C LEU A 34 -1.15 2.36 2.24
N MET A 35 -2.34 1.82 2.50
CA MET A 35 -2.51 0.39 2.75
C MET A 35 -2.21 -0.46 1.51
N VAL A 36 -2.61 -0.01 0.33
CA VAL A 36 -2.30 -0.68 -0.94
C VAL A 36 -0.80 -0.60 -1.23
N LEU A 37 -0.18 0.57 -1.04
CA LEU A 37 1.26 0.73 -1.17
C LEU A 37 2.03 -0.19 -0.21
N GLY A 38 1.56 -0.31 1.03
CA GLY A 38 2.13 -1.25 2.00
C GLY A 38 2.08 -2.71 1.52
N HIS A 39 0.99 -3.14 0.86
CA HIS A 39 0.93 -4.48 0.25
C HIS A 39 2.00 -4.62 -0.83
N PHE A 40 2.14 -3.66 -1.75
CA PHE A 40 3.15 -3.74 -2.80
C PHE A 40 4.58 -3.78 -2.25
N ILE A 41 4.87 -3.05 -1.17
CA ILE A 41 6.18 -3.09 -0.52
C ILE A 41 6.44 -4.48 0.07
N ILE A 42 5.47 -5.05 0.81
CA ILE A 42 5.61 -6.40 1.38
C ILE A 42 5.73 -7.44 0.25
N PHE A 43 5.01 -7.26 -0.85
CA PHE A 43 5.08 -8.14 -2.03
C PHE A 43 6.49 -8.15 -2.63
N ALA A 44 7.04 -6.95 -2.85
CA ALA A 44 8.37 -6.79 -3.43
C ALA A 44 9.45 -7.38 -2.51
N LEU A 45 9.34 -7.17 -1.20
CA LEU A 45 10.22 -7.77 -0.21
C LEU A 45 10.12 -9.31 -0.20
N ALA A 46 8.91 -9.85 -0.34
CA ALA A 46 8.69 -11.29 -0.39
C ALA A 46 9.28 -11.90 -1.67
N LEU A 47 9.18 -11.22 -2.82
CA LEU A 47 9.78 -11.68 -4.08
C LEU A 47 11.31 -11.75 -4.00
N GLY A 48 11.94 -10.74 -3.39
CA GLY A 48 13.41 -10.66 -3.27
C GLY A 48 13.96 -11.25 -1.98
N ASN A 49 13.15 -11.94 -1.18
CA ASN A 49 13.54 -12.38 0.16
C ASN A 49 14.81 -13.23 0.15
N ASP A 50 14.87 -14.22 -0.75
CA ASP A 50 15.98 -15.17 -0.82
C ASP A 50 17.27 -14.48 -1.28
N GLU A 51 17.15 -13.50 -2.19
CA GLU A 51 18.25 -12.68 -2.69
C GLU A 51 18.79 -11.74 -1.61
N ILE A 52 17.90 -11.18 -0.79
CA ILE A 52 18.27 -10.36 0.38
C ILE A 52 19.05 -11.21 1.39
N ILE A 53 18.57 -12.41 1.71
CA ILE A 53 19.25 -13.31 2.65
C ILE A 53 20.62 -13.74 2.09
N ALA A 54 20.70 -14.09 0.80
CA ALA A 54 21.96 -14.42 0.15
C ALA A 54 22.96 -13.24 0.19
N ALA A 55 22.49 -12.02 -0.07
CA ALA A 55 23.32 -10.81 0.04
C ALA A 55 23.82 -10.59 1.48
N CYS A 56 23.00 -10.83 2.50
CA CYS A 56 23.41 -10.74 3.90
C CYS A 56 24.47 -11.78 4.27
N VAL A 57 24.35 -13.01 3.78
CA VAL A 57 25.35 -14.06 3.96
C VAL A 57 26.67 -13.67 3.29
N ASN A 58 26.62 -13.20 2.04
CA ASN A 58 27.79 -12.79 1.28
C ASN A 58 28.51 -11.58 1.91
N ALA A 59 27.77 -10.68 2.54
CA ALA A 59 28.31 -9.54 3.28
C ALA A 59 28.88 -9.92 4.66
N GLY A 60 28.78 -11.19 5.08
CA GLY A 60 29.20 -11.66 6.40
C GLY A 60 28.30 -11.17 7.55
N LEU A 61 27.12 -10.60 7.22
CA LEU A 61 26.12 -10.18 8.21
C LEU A 61 25.33 -11.37 8.77
N LEU A 62 25.36 -12.51 8.06
CA LEU A 62 24.63 -13.72 8.41
C LEU A 62 25.49 -14.97 8.24
N GLU A 63 25.51 -15.85 9.24
CA GLU A 63 26.11 -17.18 9.07
C GLU A 63 25.24 -18.04 8.14
N VAL A 64 25.87 -18.72 7.19
CA VAL A 64 25.22 -19.65 6.23
C VAL A 64 24.31 -20.66 6.94
N ARG A 65 24.73 -21.18 8.10
CA ARG A 65 23.97 -22.17 8.89
C ARG A 65 22.57 -21.68 9.27
N TYR A 66 22.40 -20.38 9.51
CA TYR A 66 21.12 -19.80 9.93
C TYR A 66 20.30 -19.21 8.78
N ALA A 67 20.85 -19.18 7.55
CA ALA A 67 20.24 -18.52 6.40
C ALA A 67 18.80 -19.01 6.15
N GLY A 68 18.59 -20.32 6.03
CA GLY A 68 17.26 -20.88 5.76
C GLY A 68 16.26 -20.66 6.91
N THR A 69 16.71 -20.68 8.17
CA THR A 69 15.82 -20.39 9.31
C THR A 69 15.38 -18.93 9.30
N ILE A 70 16.30 -18.02 8.98
CA ILE A 70 16.01 -16.58 8.96
C ILE A 70 15.14 -16.22 7.76
N GLU A 71 15.40 -16.82 6.59
CA GLU A 71 14.54 -16.71 5.42
C GLU A 71 13.09 -17.08 5.74
N LEU A 72 12.88 -18.22 6.42
CA LEU A 72 11.55 -18.65 6.86
C LEU A 72 10.92 -17.67 7.85
N ILE A 73 11.67 -17.19 8.85
CA ILE A 73 11.18 -16.22 9.83
C ILE A 73 10.76 -14.92 9.13
N VAL A 74 11.58 -14.41 8.21
CA VAL A 74 11.27 -13.20 7.45
C VAL A 74 10.02 -13.42 6.60
N GLY A 75 9.93 -14.56 5.90
CA GLY A 75 8.72 -14.95 5.15
C GLY A 75 7.45 -14.96 6.01
N VAL A 76 7.52 -15.55 7.21
CA VAL A 76 6.40 -15.56 8.16
C VAL A 76 6.01 -14.16 8.61
N VAL A 77 6.99 -13.30 8.94
CA VAL A 77 6.74 -11.91 9.34
C VAL A 77 6.08 -11.12 8.21
N LEU A 78 6.59 -11.25 6.98
CA LEU A 78 6.01 -10.62 5.80
C LEU A 78 4.57 -11.11 5.55
N PHE A 79 4.32 -12.42 5.68
CA PHE A 79 2.99 -13.00 5.53
C PHE A 79 1.99 -12.50 6.58
N VAL A 80 2.42 -12.40 7.84
CA VAL A 80 1.58 -11.84 8.91
C VAL A 80 1.28 -10.37 8.64
N GLY A 81 2.30 -9.58 8.26
CA GLY A 81 2.14 -8.17 7.88
C GLY A 81 1.15 -7.98 6.74
N TRP A 82 1.26 -8.81 5.70
CA TRP A 82 0.34 -8.85 4.56
C TRP A 82 -1.09 -9.13 5.01
N SER A 83 -1.26 -10.15 5.84
CA SER A 83 -2.58 -10.60 6.31
C SER A 83 -3.27 -9.52 7.15
N VAL A 84 -2.54 -8.87 8.05
CA VAL A 84 -3.05 -7.75 8.86
C VAL A 84 -3.51 -6.61 7.96
N LEU A 85 -2.74 -6.29 6.92
CA LEU A 85 -3.07 -5.20 6.00
C LEU A 85 -4.30 -5.55 5.14
N THR A 86 -4.41 -6.80 4.69
CA THR A 86 -5.59 -7.31 3.96
C THR A 86 -6.84 -7.18 4.84
N ILE A 87 -6.77 -7.64 6.09
CA ILE A 87 -7.89 -7.53 7.06
C ILE A 87 -8.25 -6.06 7.30
N ALA A 88 -7.25 -5.17 7.40
CA ALA A 88 -7.50 -3.74 7.60
C ALA A 88 -8.24 -3.09 6.41
N ILE A 89 -7.89 -3.46 5.18
CA ILE A 89 -8.61 -3.03 3.97
C ILE A 89 -10.04 -3.56 3.98
N MET A 90 -10.24 -4.86 4.24
CA MET A 90 -11.57 -5.46 4.27
C MET A 90 -12.48 -4.80 5.31
N ARG A 91 -11.97 -4.53 6.51
CA ARG A 91 -12.71 -3.79 7.56
C ARG A 91 -13.04 -2.35 7.15
N MET A 92 -12.24 -1.74 6.29
CA MET A 92 -12.53 -0.39 5.79
C MET A 92 -13.62 -0.41 4.72
N VAL A 93 -13.56 -1.39 3.81
CA VAL A 93 -14.59 -1.59 2.78
C VAL A 93 -15.94 -1.94 3.42
N ASP A 94 -15.94 -2.84 4.41
CA ASP A 94 -17.17 -3.26 5.09
C ASP A 94 -17.85 -2.11 5.86
N ARG A 95 -17.06 -1.23 6.48
CA ARG A 95 -17.57 0.02 7.08
C ARG A 95 -18.19 0.95 6.04
N ALA A 96 -17.48 1.21 4.94
CA ALA A 96 -17.99 2.09 3.88
C ALA A 96 -19.29 1.53 3.26
N ARG A 97 -19.38 0.21 3.10
CA ARG A 97 -20.61 -0.46 2.64
C ARG A 97 -21.76 -0.30 3.62
N SER A 98 -21.49 -0.50 4.93
CA SER A 98 -22.51 -0.39 5.98
C SER A 98 -23.07 1.03 6.09
N GLU A 99 -22.22 2.04 5.98
CA GLU A 99 -22.62 3.46 5.96
C GLU A 99 -23.50 3.78 4.75
N ALA A 100 -23.12 3.32 3.55
CA ALA A 100 -23.91 3.52 2.34
C ALA A 100 -25.32 2.90 2.43
N LEU A 101 -25.44 1.70 3.01
CA LEU A 101 -26.73 1.05 3.21
C LEU A 101 -27.61 1.78 4.23
N ALA A 102 -27.02 2.33 5.29
CA ALA A 102 -27.76 3.11 6.28
C ALA A 102 -28.33 4.40 5.66
N GLU A 103 -27.57 5.09 4.80
CA GLU A 103 -28.03 6.29 4.10
C GLU A 103 -29.20 6.00 3.13
N VAL A 104 -29.18 4.86 2.45
CA VAL A 104 -30.29 4.46 1.56
C VAL A 104 -31.56 4.18 2.36
N ARG A 105 -31.45 3.52 3.52
CA ARG A 105 -32.59 3.22 4.38
C ARG A 105 -33.22 4.48 4.98
N ASP A 106 -32.42 5.47 5.38
CA ASP A 106 -32.92 6.72 5.96
C ASP A 106 -33.65 7.62 4.95
N LYS A 107 -33.43 7.37 3.65
CA LYS A 107 -34.07 8.08 2.53
C LYS A 107 -35.29 7.35 1.94
N ALA A 108 -35.60 6.14 2.43
CA ALA A 108 -36.72 5.31 1.97
C ALA A 108 -37.90 5.39 2.94
#